data_AF-A0A243QER8-F1
#
_entry.id   AF-A0A243QER8-F1
#
_cell.length_a   1.000
_cell.length_b   1.000
_cell.length_c   1.000
_cell.angle_alpha   90.00
_cell.angle_beta   90.00
_cell.angle_gamma   90.00
#
_symmetry.space_group_name_H-M   'P 1'
#
loop_
_entity.id
_entity.type
_entity.pdbx_description
1 polymer ?
#
loop_
_entity_poly.entity_id
_entity_poly.type
_entity_poly.pdbx_seq_one_letter_code
_entity_poly.pdbx_strand_id
1 'polypeptide(L)'
;DRRRTVARYELALEATRRPELRKVYDQVGGRFRDPVVALLAAAGSPDPVRHGRQMVAFSEGVMFDAIVGAGAQPTMGDLRLGIGELLKGMLG
;
A
#
# COMPACT_ATOMS: atom_id res chain seq x y z
N ASP A 1 4.90 10.20 11.46
CA ASP A 1 5.25 9.81 12.84
C ASP A 1 5.26 8.28 12.93
N ARG A 2 6.40 7.68 13.29
CA ARG A 2 6.60 6.22 13.43
C ARG A 2 5.54 5.60 14.35
N ARG A 3 5.22 6.27 15.48
CA ARG A 3 4.23 5.80 16.45
C ARG A 3 2.84 5.64 15.82
N ARG A 4 2.45 6.58 14.95
CA ARG A 4 1.17 6.52 14.23
C ARG A 4 1.12 5.34 13.25
N THR A 5 2.25 5.05 12.58
CA THR A 5 2.35 3.91 11.65
C THR A 5 2.24 2.58 12.41
N VAL A 6 2.92 2.45 13.56
CA VAL A 6 2.80 1.27 14.42
C VAL A 6 1.34 1.08 14.87
N ALA A 7 0.71 2.13 15.40
CA ALA A 7 -0.69 2.07 15.83
C ALA A 7 -1.65 1.69 14.68
N ARG A 8 -1.37 2.11 13.45
CA ARG A 8 -2.15 1.70 12.25
C ARG A 8 -2.01 0.20 11.99
N TYR A 9 -0.81 -0.37 12.13
CA TYR A 9 -0.60 -1.81 11.97
C TYR A 9 -1.23 -2.63 13.09
N GLU A 10 -1.12 -2.17 14.34
CA GLU A 10 -1.81 -2.79 15.48
C GLU A 10 -3.33 -2.80 15.26
N LEU A 11 -3.90 -1.67 14.83
CA LEU A 11 -5.32 -1.58 14.47
C LEU A 11 -5.68 -2.50 13.31
N ALA A 12 -4.86 -2.57 12.26
CA ALA A 12 -5.09 -3.44 11.11
C ALA A 12 -5.15 -4.92 11.52
N LEU A 13 -4.22 -5.33 12.39
CA LEU A 13 -4.19 -6.69 12.94
C LEU A 13 -5.39 -6.96 13.86
N GLU A 14 -5.77 -6.03 14.74
CA GLU A 14 -6.92 -6.21 15.62
C GLU A 14 -8.25 -6.21 14.85
N ALA A 15 -8.35 -5.45 13.77
CA ALA A 15 -9.50 -5.44 12.87
C ALA A 15 -9.74 -6.79 12.16
N THR A 16 -8.77 -7.70 12.15
CA THR A 16 -8.98 -9.08 11.67
C THR A 16 -9.77 -9.95 12.67
N ARG A 17 -9.87 -9.50 13.93
CA ARG A 17 -10.52 -10.22 15.04
C ARG A 17 -11.78 -9.53 15.54
N ARG A 18 -11.94 -8.23 15.30
CA ARG A 18 -13.09 -7.42 15.77
C ARG A 18 -13.82 -6.74 14.61
N PRO A 19 -15.04 -7.17 14.24
CA PRO A 19 -15.80 -6.59 13.13
C PRO A 19 -16.07 -5.08 13.24
N GLU A 20 -16.22 -4.56 14.46
CA GLU A 20 -16.45 -3.13 14.71
C GLU A 20 -15.23 -2.30 14.28
N LEU A 21 -14.03 -2.81 14.57
CA LEU A 21 -12.78 -2.19 14.15
C LEU A 21 -12.54 -2.34 12.64
N ARG A 22 -13.02 -3.43 12.04
CA ARG A 22 -12.96 -3.62 10.58
C ARG A 22 -13.68 -2.51 9.84
N LYS A 23 -14.90 -2.14 10.27
CA LYS A 23 -15.67 -1.05 9.66
C LYS A 23 -14.91 0.28 9.72
N VAL A 24 -14.31 0.59 10.87
CA VAL A 24 -13.51 1.83 11.05
C VAL A 24 -12.26 1.79 10.18
N TYR A 25 -11.53 0.67 10.18
CA TYR A 25 -10.33 0.48 9.36
C TYR A 25 -10.61 0.64 7.86
N ASP A 26 -11.69 0.02 7.37
CA ASP A 26 -12.07 0.08 5.95
C ASP A 26 -12.49 1.50 5.53
N GLN A 27 -13.20 2.24 6.39
CA GLN A 27 -13.55 3.65 6.13
C GLN A 27 -12.32 4.57 6.05
N VAL A 28 -11.31 4.30 6.88
CA VAL A 28 -10.05 5.05 6.88
C VAL A 28 -9.17 4.65 5.69
N GLY A 29 -9.16 3.37 5.32
CA GLY A 29 -8.32 2.81 4.25
C GLY A 29 -8.90 2.98 2.83
N GLY A 30 -10.22 3.07 2.68
CA GLY A 30 -10.90 3.07 1.38
C GLY A 30 -10.52 4.24 0.46
N ARG A 31 -10.12 5.38 1.02
CA ARG A 31 -9.83 6.61 0.27
C ARG A 31 -8.57 6.58 -0.60
N PHE A 32 -7.71 5.57 -0.45
CA PHE A 32 -6.45 5.50 -1.21
C PHE A 32 -6.51 4.67 -2.48
N ARG A 33 -7.51 3.79 -2.63
CA ARG A 33 -7.56 2.84 -3.76
C ARG A 33 -8.07 3.49 -5.04
N ASP A 34 -9.12 4.30 -4.95
CA ASP A 34 -9.76 4.89 -6.14
C ASP A 34 -8.82 5.80 -6.94
N PRO A 35 -8.00 6.68 -6.31
CA PRO A 35 -7.05 7.51 -7.04
C PRO A 35 -5.96 6.69 -7.77
N VAL A 36 -5.50 5.59 -7.16
CA VAL A 36 -4.47 4.71 -7.75
C VAL A 36 -5.03 3.99 -8.97
N VAL A 37 -6.27 3.52 -8.89
CA VAL A 37 -6.96 2.89 -10.02
C VAL A 37 -7.12 3.89 -11.17
N ALA A 38 -7.56 5.12 -10.88
CA ALA A 38 -7.71 6.17 -11.89
C ALA A 38 -6.36 6.52 -12.57
N LEU A 39 -5.29 6.64 -11.79
CA LEU A 39 -3.94 6.89 -12.30
C LEU A 39 -3.47 5.76 -13.23
N LEU A 40 -3.64 4.50 -12.81
CA LEU A 40 -3.22 3.35 -13.62
C LEU A 40 -4.04 3.22 -14.90
N ALA A 41 -5.34 3.52 -14.85
CA ALA A 41 -6.19 3.57 -16.04
C ALA A 41 -5.68 4.63 -17.02
N ALA A 42 -5.37 5.84 -16.54
CA ALA A 42 -4.80 6.91 -17.36
C ALA A 42 -3.42 6.55 -17.93
N ALA A 43 -2.66 5.71 -17.23
CA ALA A 43 -1.35 5.21 -17.67
C ALA A 43 -1.44 4.03 -18.67
N GLY A 44 -2.64 3.64 -19.12
CA GLY A 44 -2.82 2.58 -20.11
C GLY A 44 -2.81 1.16 -19.54
N SER A 45 -3.01 1.01 -18.22
CA SER A 45 -3.07 -0.30 -17.58
C SER A 45 -4.17 -1.19 -18.19
N PRO A 46 -3.87 -2.45 -18.56
CA PRO A 46 -4.87 -3.38 -19.09
C PRO A 46 -5.85 -3.89 -18.01
N ASP A 47 -5.48 -3.80 -16.73
CA ASP A 47 -6.33 -4.14 -15.59
C ASP A 47 -6.06 -3.19 -14.40
N PRO A 48 -6.56 -1.95 -14.44
CA PRO A 48 -6.23 -0.90 -13.47
C PRO A 48 -6.70 -1.21 -12.05
N VAL A 49 -7.77 -1.98 -11.89
CA VAL A 49 -8.27 -2.41 -10.58
C VAL A 49 -7.33 -3.42 -9.95
N ARG A 50 -6.92 -4.46 -10.70
CA ARG A 50 -5.96 -5.45 -10.22
C ARG A 50 -4.61 -4.82 -9.94
N HIS A 51 -4.09 -4.01 -10.86
CA HIS A 51 -2.81 -3.33 -10.70
C HIS A 51 -2.83 -2.34 -9.54
N GLY A 52 -3.95 -1.63 -9.30
CA GLY A 52 -4.10 -0.76 -8.14
C GLY A 52 -4.04 -1.52 -6.81
N ARG A 53 -4.66 -2.69 -6.72
CA ARG A 53 -4.57 -3.56 -5.54
C ARG A 53 -3.13 -4.03 -5.29
N GLN A 54 -2.42 -4.41 -6.35
CA GLN A 54 -1.02 -4.85 -6.27
C GLN A 54 -0.08 -3.71 -5.87
N MET A 55 -0.26 -2.50 -6.41
CA MET A 55 0.50 -1.32 -6.04
C MET A 55 0.35 -0.98 -4.54
N VAL A 56 -0.88 -1.04 -4.03
CA VAL A 56 -1.16 -0.83 -2.60
C VAL A 56 -0.51 -1.93 -1.76
N ALA A 57 -0.61 -3.20 -2.16
CA ALA A 57 -0.02 -4.32 -1.45
C ALA A 57 1.51 -4.22 -1.38
N PHE A 58 2.17 -3.86 -2.49
CA PHE A 58 3.61 -3.60 -2.53
C PHE A 58 4.00 -2.47 -1.58
N SER A 59 3.27 -1.35 -1.64
CA SER A 59 3.54 -0.19 -0.77
C SER A 59 3.42 -0.53 0.72
N GLU A 60 2.38 -1.28 1.11
CA GLU A 60 2.20 -1.76 2.49
C GLU A 60 3.33 -2.73 2.89
N GLY A 61 3.81 -3.59 1.98
CA GLY A 61 4.96 -4.47 2.23
C GLY A 61 6.24 -3.70 2.54
N VAL A 62 6.57 -2.68 1.74
CA VAL A 62 7.75 -1.81 1.96
C VAL A 62 7.63 -1.05 3.28
N MET A 63 6.46 -0.50 3.59
CA MET A 63 6.23 0.20 4.85
C MET A 63 6.31 -0.74 6.06
N PHE A 64 5.84 -1.98 5.92
CA PHE A 64 5.87 -2.99 6.97
C PHE A 64 7.32 -3.42 7.25
N ASP A 65 8.08 -3.75 6.21
CA ASP A 65 9.48 -4.17 6.32
C ASP A 65 10.34 -3.11 7.05
N ALA A 66 10.16 -1.84 6.70
CA ALA A 66 10.82 -0.72 7.35
C ALA A 66 10.35 -0.49 8.80
N ILE A 67 9.06 -0.65 9.12
CA ILE A 67 8.56 -0.38 10.48
C ILE A 67 9.02 -1.46 11.46
N VAL A 68 9.01 -2.74 11.06
CA VAL A 68 9.40 -3.87 11.92
C VAL A 68 10.92 -4.03 12.02
N GLY A 69 11.68 -3.31 11.19
CA GLY A 69 13.14 -3.35 11.17
C GLY A 69 13.71 -4.63 10.58
N ALA A 70 12.93 -5.33 9.74
CA ALA A 70 13.39 -6.52 9.02
C ALA A 70 14.26 -6.16 7.80
N GLY A 71 14.12 -4.94 7.27
CA GLY A 71 14.98 -4.38 6.24
C GLY A 71 15.54 -2.99 6.58
N ALA A 72 16.36 -2.47 5.69
CA ALA A 72 16.88 -1.11 5.80
C ALA A 72 15.77 -0.09 5.56
N GLN A 73 15.86 1.08 6.21
CA GLN A 73 14.97 2.19 5.92
C GLN A 73 15.14 2.60 4.45
N PRO A 74 14.11 2.49 3.59
CA PRO A 74 14.27 2.75 2.17
C PRO A 74 14.58 4.22 1.93
N THR A 75 15.52 4.47 1.03
CA THR A 75 15.78 5.81 0.52
C THR A 75 14.73 6.19 -0.53
N MET A 76 14.65 7.48 -0.86
CA MET A 76 13.82 7.92 -1.98
C MET A 76 14.26 7.32 -3.33
N GLY A 77 15.53 6.91 -3.46
CA GLY A 77 16.03 6.20 -4.63
C GLY A 77 15.44 4.81 -4.73
N ASP A 78 15.49 4.04 -3.64
CA ASP A 78 14.94 2.68 -3.55
C ASP A 78 13.43 2.67 -3.86
N LEU A 79 12.70 3.64 -3.30
CA LEU A 79 11.25 3.77 -3.56
C LEU A 79 10.95 4.06 -5.03
N ARG A 80 11.71 4.97 -5.67
CA ARG A 80 11.52 5.28 -7.10
C ARG A 80 11.85 4.08 -7.98
N LEU A 81 12.94 3.38 -7.67
CA LEU A 81 13.35 2.19 -8.40
C LEU A 81 12.28 1.10 -8.30
N GLY A 82 11.88 0.73 -7.09
CA GLY A 82 10.89 -0.34 -6.88
C GLY A 82 9.51 -0.02 -7.49
N ILE A 83 9.04 1.23 -7.37
CA ILE A 83 7.80 1.65 -8.05
C ILE A 83 7.96 1.59 -9.57
N GLY A 84 9.10 2.05 -10.11
CA GLY A 84 9.38 2.01 -11.55
C GLY A 84 9.40 0.59 -12.11
N GLU A 85 10.05 -0.34 -11.41
CA GLU A 85 10.08 -1.75 -11.76
C GLU A 85 8.69 -2.39 -11.72
N LEU A 86 7.90 -2.07 -10.68
CA LEU A 86 6.53 -2.55 -10.57
C LEU A 86 5.64 -2.02 -11.70
N LEU A 87 5.73 -0.72 -12.01
CA LEU A 87 4.97 -0.12 -13.11
C LEU A 87 5.36 -0.71 -14.46
N LYS A 88 6.64 -0.90 -14.73
CA LYS A 88 7.13 -1.57 -15.94
C LYS A 88 6.58 -3.01 -16.05
N GLY A 89 6.57 -3.76 -14.95
CA GLY A 89 5.97 -5.09 -14.92
C GLY A 89 4.44 -5.10 -15.17
N MET A 90 3.74 -4.04 -14.78
CA MET A 90 2.28 -3.91 -14.96
C MET A 90 1.87 -3.41 -16.34
N LEU A 91 2.65 -2.49 -16.92
CA LEU A 91 2.26 -1.73 -18.11
C LEU A 91 2.95 -2.20 -19.40
N GLY A 92 3.98 -3.04 -19.29
CA GLY A 92 4.86 -3.40 -20.41
C GLY A 92 5.97 -2.39 -20.65
#